data_AF-A0A4R0RBI8-F1
#
_entry.id   AF-A0A4R0RBI8-F1
#
_cell.length_a   1.000
_cell.length_b   1.000
_cell.length_c   1.000
_cell.angle_alpha   90.00
_cell.angle_beta   90.00
_cell.angle_gamma   90.00
#
_symmetry.space_group_name_H-M   'P 1'
#
loop_
_entity.id
_entity.type
_entity.pdbx_description
1 polymer ?
#
loop_
_entity_poly.entity_id
_entity_poly.type
_entity_poly.pdbx_seq_one_letter_code
_entity_poly.pdbx_strand_id
1 'polypeptide(L)'
;MATPLTPELEALLLSSLGAVQQTRLLAVASFALLLWDHVVSLDREIEYFWSGKWSMTRILYFANRYFPILILSLGFVCLFTPNLSFEL
;
A
#
# COMPACT_ATOMS: atom_id res chain seq x y z
N MET A 1 -16.33 28.89 22.65
CA MET A 1 -15.33 28.91 23.73
C MET A 1 -14.77 27.49 23.80
N ALA A 2 -13.60 27.23 23.21
CA ALA A 2 -13.03 25.88 23.20
C ALA A 2 -12.70 25.50 24.64
N THR A 3 -13.39 24.51 25.19
CA THR A 3 -13.00 23.88 26.44
C THR A 3 -11.55 23.40 26.27
N PRO A 4 -10.61 23.78 27.17
CA PRO A 4 -9.23 23.31 27.07
C PRO A 4 -9.25 21.78 27.07
N LEU A 5 -8.59 21.18 26.08
CA LEU A 5 -8.42 19.74 26.01
C LEU A 5 -7.70 19.29 27.28
N THR A 6 -8.09 18.15 27.84
CA THR A 6 -7.32 17.55 28.93
C THR A 6 -5.90 17.27 28.42
N PRO A 7 -4.85 17.49 29.23
CA PRO A 7 -3.45 17.35 28.78
C PRO A 7 -3.14 15.93 28.25
N GLU A 8 -3.83 14.93 28.80
CA GLU A 8 -3.80 13.53 28.33
C GLU A 8 -4.26 13.39 26.87
N LEU A 9 -5.30 14.13 26.47
CA LEU A 9 -5.85 14.08 25.11
C LEU A 9 -4.92 14.76 24.11
N GLU A 10 -4.25 15.86 24.50
CA GLU A 10 -3.26 16.50 23.64
C GLU A 10 -2.05 15.59 23.37
N ALA A 11 -1.56 14.88 24.40
CA ALA A 11 -0.48 13.91 24.23
C ALA A 11 -0.90 12.73 23.34
N LEU A 12 -2.14 12.27 23.46
CA LEU A 12 -2.69 11.21 22.60
C LEU A 12 -2.84 11.67 21.14
N LEU A 13 -3.26 12.91 20.91
CA LEU A 13 -3.36 13.48 19.57
C LEU A 13 -1.98 13.61 18.91
N LEU A 14 -0.98 14.10 19.62
CA LEU A 14 0.37 14.23 19.10
C LEU A 14 1.00 12.87 18.74
N SER A 15 0.80 11.86 19.59
CA SER A 15 1.31 10.50 19.32
C SER A 15 0.60 9.83 18.14
N SER A 16 -0.73 10.00 18.02
CA SER A 16 -1.49 9.46 16.89
C SER A 16 -1.13 10.13 15.55
N LEU A 17 -0.90 11.45 15.53
CA LEU A 17 -0.42 12.16 14.34
C LEU A 17 0.95 11.65 13.87
N GLY A 18 1.88 11.43 14.81
CA GLY A 18 3.19 10.86 14.52
C GLY A 18 3.09 9.47 13.90
N ALA A 19 2.23 8.60 14.46
CA ALA A 19 2.00 7.26 13.93
C ALA A 19 1.45 7.29 12.50
N VAL A 20 0.45 8.15 12.21
CA VAL A 20 -0.11 8.29 10.85
C VAL A 20 0.96 8.73 9.86
N GLN A 21 1.82 9.68 10.22
CA GLN A 21 2.89 10.14 9.34
C GLN A 21 3.91 9.04 9.05
N GLN A 22 4.31 8.27 10.08
CA GLN A 22 5.18 7.11 9.90
C GLN A 22 4.56 6.06 9.00
N THR A 23 3.27 5.74 9.16
CA THR A 23 2.54 4.80 8.31
C THR A 23 2.51 5.26 6.86
N ARG A 24 2.28 6.55 6.58
CA ARG A 24 2.26 7.09 5.21
C ARG A 24 3.64 6.99 4.54
N LEU A 25 4.71 7.33 5.26
CA LEU A 25 6.08 7.21 4.75
C LEU A 25 6.45 5.76 4.49
N LEU A 26 6.11 4.86 5.41
CA LEU A 26 6.36 3.43 5.25
C LEU A 26 5.57 2.87 4.06
N ALA A 27 4.32 3.25 3.89
CA ALA A 27 3.50 2.82 2.76
C ALA A 27 4.11 3.25 1.41
N VAL A 28 4.60 4.49 1.31
CA VAL A 28 5.31 4.97 0.10
C VAL A 28 6.58 4.16 -0.14
N ALA A 29 7.39 3.95 0.89
CA ALA A 29 8.64 3.19 0.77
C ALA A 29 8.39 1.73 0.35
N SER A 30 7.41 1.06 0.98
CA SER A 30 7.02 -0.31 0.63
C SER A 30 6.45 -0.42 -0.77
N PHE A 31 5.63 0.55 -1.19
CA PHE A 31 5.07 0.58 -2.55
C PHE A 31 6.17 0.79 -3.61
N ALA A 32 7.10 1.71 -3.36
CA ALA A 32 8.25 1.94 -4.24
C ALA A 32 9.12 0.69 -4.36
N LEU A 33 9.38 -0.02 -3.25
CA LEU A 33 10.12 -1.29 -3.25
C LEU A 33 9.38 -2.38 -4.04
N LEU A 34 8.06 -2.50 -3.88
CA LEU A 34 7.27 -3.47 -4.64
C LEU A 34 7.31 -3.18 -6.15
N LEU A 35 7.19 -1.91 -6.54
CA LEU A 35 7.29 -1.51 -7.95
C LEU A 35 8.69 -1.79 -8.50
N TRP A 36 9.73 -1.50 -7.72
CA TRP A 36 11.11 -1.80 -8.10
C TRP A 36 11.34 -3.28 -8.37
N ASP A 37 10.90 -4.15 -7.45
CA ASP A 37 11.00 -5.61 -7.60
C ASP A 37 10.29 -6.11 -8.86
N HIS A 38 9.12 -5.54 -9.16
CA HIS A 38 8.38 -5.83 -10.38
C HIS A 38 9.15 -5.45 -11.63
N VAL A 39 9.62 -4.20 -11.72
CA VAL A 39 10.34 -3.71 -12.90
C VAL A 39 11.61 -4.52 -13.18
N VAL A 40 12.36 -4.87 -12.13
CA VAL A 40 13.64 -5.61 -12.26
C VAL A 40 13.46 -7.06 -12.69
N SER A 41 12.29 -7.66 -12.51
CA SER A 41 12.05 -9.04 -12.96
C SER A 41 11.02 -9.18 -14.07
N LEU A 42 10.46 -8.06 -14.54
CA LEU A 42 9.56 -7.99 -15.68
C LEU A 42 10.25 -8.41 -16.99
N ASP A 43 11.55 -8.15 -17.15
CA ASP A 43 12.34 -8.59 -18.31
C ASP A 43 12.28 -10.10 -18.51
N ARG A 44 12.56 -10.84 -17.43
CA ARG A 44 12.54 -12.31 -17.37
C ARG A 44 11.13 -12.85 -17.43
N GLU A 45 10.15 -12.16 -16.84
CA GLU A 45 8.74 -12.52 -16.99
C GLU A 45 8.30 -12.49 -18.45
N ILE A 46 8.64 -11.44 -19.21
CA ILE A 46 8.24 -11.34 -20.61
C ILE A 46 8.90 -12.47 -21.42
N GLU A 47 10.19 -12.73 -21.19
CA GLU A 47 10.90 -13.78 -21.90
C GLU A 47 10.28 -15.17 -21.66
N TYR A 48 10.07 -15.55 -20.39
CA TYR A 48 9.67 -16.92 -20.02
C TYR A 48 8.17 -17.13 -19.79
N PHE A 49 7.45 -16.11 -19.32
CA PHE A 49 6.04 -16.21 -18.95
C PHE A 49 5.09 -15.56 -19.95
N TRP A 50 5.53 -14.66 -20.84
CA TRP A 50 4.64 -14.10 -21.86
C TRP A 50 4.67 -14.90 -23.17
N SER A 51 5.79 -15.52 -23.50
CA SER A 51 5.88 -16.46 -24.63
C SER A 51 5.54 -17.89 -24.16
N GLY A 52 4.57 -18.55 -24.78
CA GLY A 52 4.21 -19.95 -24.48
C GLY A 52 2.73 -20.20 -24.14
N LYS A 53 2.35 -21.47 -23.93
CA LYS A 53 0.97 -21.90 -23.67
C LYS A 53 0.52 -21.49 -22.26
N TRP A 54 -0.73 -21.03 -22.15
CA TRP A 54 -1.36 -20.74 -20.87
C TRP A 54 -1.52 -22.02 -20.04
N SER A 55 -0.85 -22.06 -18.89
CA SER A 55 -0.92 -23.14 -17.91
C SER A 55 -1.48 -22.60 -16.59
N MET A 56 -2.14 -23.47 -15.81
CA MET A 56 -2.66 -23.13 -14.48
C MET A 56 -1.56 -22.54 -13.56
N THR A 57 -0.35 -23.07 -13.64
CA THR A 57 0.81 -22.58 -12.88
C THR A 57 1.18 -21.14 -13.25
N ARG A 58 1.04 -20.76 -14.53
CA ARG A 58 1.29 -19.40 -15.01
C ARG A 58 0.22 -18.42 -14.51
N ILE A 59 -1.05 -18.83 -14.49
CA ILE A 59 -2.14 -18.02 -13.93
C ILE A 59 -1.91 -17.80 -12.44
N LEU A 60 -1.57 -18.87 -11.70
CA LEU A 60 -1.30 -18.77 -10.26
C LEU A 60 -0.08 -17.89 -9.96
N TYR A 61 0.94 -17.92 -10.81
CA TYR A 61 2.10 -17.04 -10.74
C TYR A 61 1.70 -15.57 -10.91
N PHE A 62 0.97 -15.24 -11.99
CA PHE A 62 0.51 -13.88 -12.23
C PHE A 62 -0.46 -13.39 -11.15
N ALA A 63 -1.34 -14.25 -10.64
CA ALA A 63 -2.19 -13.92 -9.52
C ALA A 63 -1.35 -13.57 -8.28
N ASN A 64 -0.44 -14.43 -7.84
CA ASN A 64 0.38 -14.15 -6.65
C ASN A 64 1.25 -12.89 -6.81
N ARG A 65 1.64 -12.54 -8.03
CA ARG A 65 2.54 -11.43 -8.30
C ARG A 65 1.84 -10.08 -8.45
N TYR A 66 0.73 -10.04 -9.18
CA TYR A 66 0.00 -8.79 -9.47
C TYR A 66 -1.07 -8.47 -8.40
N PHE A 67 -1.57 -9.47 -7.67
CA PHE A 67 -2.57 -9.25 -6.61
C PHE A 67 -2.04 -8.41 -5.43
N PRO A 68 -0.80 -8.59 -4.94
CA PRO A 68 -0.20 -7.69 -3.95
C PRO A 68 -0.09 -6.24 -4.43
N ILE A 69 0.23 -6.01 -5.72
CA ILE A 69 0.23 -4.65 -6.29
C ILE A 69 -1.17 -4.04 -6.19
N LEU A 70 -2.21 -4.78 -6.56
CA LEU A 70 -3.59 -4.30 -6.49
C LEU A 70 -4.00 -3.95 -5.06
N ILE A 71 -3.69 -4.82 -4.09
CA ILE A 71 -4.01 -4.59 -2.67
C ILE A 71 -3.25 -3.39 -2.13
N LEU A 72 -1.94 -3.28 -2.38
CA LEU A 72 -1.15 -2.15 -1.92
C LEU A 72 -1.53 -0.84 -2.62
N SER A 73 -1.92 -0.88 -3.89
CA SER A 73 -2.45 0.29 -4.60
C SER A 73 -3.76 0.77 -3.96
N LEU A 74 -4.65 -0.15 -3.59
CA LEU A 74 -5.88 0.18 -2.87
C LEU A 74 -5.58 0.75 -1.47
N GLY A 75 -4.67 0.12 -0.73
CA GLY A 75 -4.21 0.62 0.57
C GLY A 75 -3.56 2.01 0.47
N PHE A 76 -2.81 2.26 -0.60
CA PHE A 76 -2.25 3.57 -0.90
C PHE A 76 -3.36 4.60 -1.17
N VAL A 77 -4.37 4.27 -1.99
CA VAL A 77 -5.52 5.16 -2.18
C VAL A 77 -6.24 5.43 -0.86
N CYS A 78 -6.51 4.42 -0.04
CA CYS A 78 -7.17 4.60 1.26
C CYS A 78 -6.36 5.47 2.23
N LEU A 79 -5.03 5.30 2.29
CA LEU A 79 -4.14 6.07 3.16
C LEU A 79 -3.98 7.53 2.73
N PHE A 80 -4.18 7.81 1.45
CA PHE A 80 -4.03 9.15 0.88
C PHE A 80 -5.37 9.84 0.58
N THR A 81 -6.50 9.12 0.64
CA THR A 81 -7.84 9.70 0.51
C THR A 81 -8.28 10.28 1.84
N PRO A 82 -8.53 11.61 1.94
CA PRO A 82 -8.82 12.27 3.21
C PRO A 82 -10.22 12.01 3.79
N ASN A 83 -11.12 11.32 3.08
CA ASN A 83 -12.57 11.34 3.38
C ASN A 83 -13.30 9.98 3.27
N LEU A 84 -12.80 8.91 3.89
CA LEU A 84 -13.59 7.65 3.99
C LEU A 84 -14.13 7.35 5.41
N SER A 85 -13.72 8.11 6.43
CA SER A 85 -14.09 7.86 7.83
C SER A 85 -15.25 8.72 8.37
N PHE A 86 -15.88 9.58 7.56
CA PHE A 86 -16.95 10.48 8.02
C PHE A 86 -18.37 9.98 7.71
N GLU A 87 -18.53 8.81 7.09
CA GLU A 87 -19.84 8.31 6.61
C GLU A 87 -20.20 6.90 7.13
N LEU A 88 -19.66 6.48 8.30
CA LEU A 88 -20.11 5.27 9.01
C LEU A 88 -20.34 5.53 10.50
#